data_AF-A0A1I1C8V7-F1
#
_entry.id   AF-A0A1I1C8V7-F1
#
_cell.length_a   1.000
_cell.length_b   1.000
_cell.length_c   1.000
_cell.angle_alpha   90.00
_cell.angle_beta   90.00
_cell.angle_gamma   90.00
#
_symmetry.space_group_name_H-M   'P 1'
#
loop_
_entity.id
_entity.type
_entity.pdbx_description
1 polymer ?
#
loop_
_entity_poly.entity_id
_entity_poly.type
_entity_poly.pdbx_seq_one_letter_code
_entity_poly.pdbx_strand_id
1 'polypeptide(L)'
;MPTGRSSGTSSVGGAPIPFPRGAVTAILESMRVIEEQRRKRIGVELVPAFLAWAGAEGANQATVTAYASDDAASGLYRSHGFESFELTMRRTLR
;
A
#
# COMPACT_ATOMS: atom_id res chain seq x y z
N MET A 1 20.43 24.72 -47.97
CA MET A 1 20.82 23.57 -47.12
C MET A 1 20.75 24.00 -45.65
N PRO A 2 19.66 23.74 -44.91
CA PRO A 2 19.67 23.86 -43.46
C PRO A 2 19.78 22.47 -42.81
N THR A 3 20.84 22.25 -42.06
CA THR A 3 21.00 21.12 -41.14
C THR A 3 20.28 21.45 -39.83
N GLY A 4 19.28 20.66 -39.45
CA GLY A 4 18.50 20.94 -38.25
C GLY A 4 17.73 19.75 -37.69
N ARG A 5 18.14 19.34 -36.49
CA ARG A 5 17.49 18.50 -35.47
C ARG A 5 17.44 16.99 -35.72
N SER A 6 18.43 16.33 -35.10
CA SER A 6 18.31 15.00 -34.53
C SER A 6 17.17 14.94 -33.50
N SER A 7 16.10 14.24 -33.83
CA SER A 7 15.06 13.82 -32.89
C SER A 7 15.63 12.75 -31.96
N GLY A 8 16.22 13.17 -30.85
CA GLY A 8 16.53 12.30 -29.73
C GLY A 8 15.26 12.04 -28.93
N THR A 9 14.58 10.93 -29.21
CA THR A 9 13.48 10.43 -28.38
C THR A 9 14.07 9.87 -27.09
N SER A 10 14.37 10.73 -26.12
CA SER A 10 14.62 10.30 -24.75
C SER A 10 13.27 10.08 -24.08
N SER A 11 12.75 8.85 -24.17
CA SER A 11 11.73 8.37 -23.23
C SER A 11 12.41 7.39 -22.28
N VAL A 12 13.07 7.92 -21.26
CA VAL A 12 13.31 7.17 -20.03
C VAL A 12 12.24 7.64 -19.04
N GLY A 13 11.01 7.26 -19.33
CA GLY A 13 9.89 7.31 -18.39
C GLY A 13 9.56 5.89 -17.96
N GLY A 14 10.53 5.18 -17.37
CA GLY A 14 10.23 3.93 -16.69
C GLY A 14 9.37 4.28 -15.48
N ALA A 15 8.09 3.91 -15.49
CA ALA A 15 7.28 3.98 -14.28
C ALA A 15 8.08 3.31 -13.13
N PRO A 16 8.09 3.89 -11.93
CA PRO A 16 8.76 3.26 -10.79
C PRO A 16 8.22 1.84 -10.68
N ILE A 17 9.11 0.85 -10.67
CA ILE A 17 8.69 -0.52 -10.42
C ILE A 17 8.11 -0.51 -9.00
N PRO A 18 6.81 -0.78 -8.82
CA PRO A 18 6.16 -0.62 -7.51
C PRO A 18 6.76 -1.54 -6.44
N PHE A 19 7.51 -2.57 -6.87
CA PHE A 19 8.22 -3.50 -6.02
C PHE A 19 9.70 -3.55 -6.43
N PRO A 20 10.63 -3.06 -5.59
CA PRO A 20 12.06 -3.22 -5.83
C PRO A 20 12.41 -4.69 -6.11
N ARG A 21 13.46 -4.93 -6.91
CA ARG A 21 13.96 -6.29 -7.13
C ARG A 21 14.27 -6.95 -5.78
N GLY A 22 13.64 -8.09 -5.50
CA GLY A 22 13.79 -8.82 -4.25
C GLY A 22 12.77 -8.48 -3.17
N ALA A 23 11.76 -7.65 -3.45
CA ALA A 23 10.63 -7.47 -2.55
C ALA A 23 9.79 -8.77 -2.45
N VAL A 24 9.58 -9.23 -1.23
CA VAL A 24 8.62 -10.28 -0.87
C VAL A 24 7.56 -9.60 -0.01
N THR A 25 6.38 -9.39 -0.57
CA THR A 25 5.35 -8.55 0.03
C THR A 25 4.20 -9.39 0.55
N ALA A 26 3.89 -9.24 1.84
CA ALA A 26 2.65 -9.74 2.41
C ALA A 26 1.52 -8.72 2.20
N ILE A 27 0.37 -9.18 1.71
CA ILE A 27 -0.78 -8.31 1.41
C ILE A 27 -1.88 -8.57 2.45
N LEU A 28 -2.24 -7.55 3.22
CA LEU A 28 -3.45 -7.56 4.04
C LEU A 28 -4.61 -7.02 3.20
N GLU A 29 -5.29 -7.92 2.49
CA GLU A 29 -6.39 -7.54 1.58
C GLU A 29 -7.60 -6.97 2.32
N SER A 30 -7.96 -7.58 3.45
CA SER A 30 -9.10 -7.14 4.25
C SER A 30 -8.95 -7.53 5.72
N MET A 31 -9.44 -6.64 6.58
CA MET A 31 -9.58 -6.89 8.01
C MET A 31 -10.91 -6.30 8.47
N ARG A 32 -11.72 -7.13 9.14
CA ARG A 32 -13.00 -6.70 9.69
C ARG A 32 -13.13 -7.12 11.14
N VAL A 33 -13.36 -6.15 12.02
CA VAL A 33 -13.80 -6.40 13.39
C VAL A 33 -15.32 -6.20 13.42
N ILE A 34 -16.04 -7.27 13.75
CA ILE A 34 -17.50 -7.21 13.93
C ILE A 34 -17.86 -6.23 15.06
N GLU A 35 -19.04 -5.63 14.97
CA GLU A 35 -19.41 -4.48 15.80
C GLU A 35 -19.37 -4.79 17.30
N GLU A 36 -19.81 -6.00 17.67
CA GLU A 36 -19.88 -6.54 19.03
C GLU A 36 -18.49 -6.70 19.68
N GLN A 37 -17.45 -6.63 18.87
CA GLN A 37 -16.06 -6.82 19.25
C GLN A 37 -15.24 -5.52 19.09
N ARG A 38 -15.85 -4.42 18.63
CA ARG A 38 -15.17 -3.13 18.54
C ARG A 38 -14.80 -2.59 19.92
N ARG A 39 -13.82 -1.68 19.95
CA ARG A 39 -13.27 -1.05 21.17
C ARG A 39 -12.56 -2.03 22.13
N LYS A 40 -12.44 -3.31 21.77
CA LYS A 40 -11.66 -4.32 22.51
C LYS A 40 -10.21 -4.43 22.04
N ARG A 41 -9.72 -3.46 21.27
CA ARG A 41 -8.36 -3.42 20.69
C ARG A 41 -8.00 -4.61 19.79
N ILE A 42 -8.97 -5.42 19.35
CA ILE A 42 -8.71 -6.59 18.48
C ILE A 42 -7.97 -6.20 17.19
N GLY A 43 -8.35 -5.08 16.55
CA GLY A 43 -7.61 -4.59 15.37
C GLY A 43 -6.15 -4.23 15.68
N VAL A 44 -5.86 -3.76 16.89
CA VAL A 44 -4.50 -3.44 17.36
C VAL A 44 -3.68 -4.70 17.61
N GLU A 45 -4.32 -5.84 17.89
CA GLU A 45 -3.65 -7.12 18.11
C GLU A 45 -3.49 -7.91 16.81
N LEU A 46 -4.44 -7.80 15.88
CA LEU A 46 -4.40 -8.48 14.59
C LEU A 46 -3.27 -7.96 13.68
N VAL A 47 -3.00 -6.65 13.68
CA VAL A 47 -1.96 -6.08 12.81
C VAL A 47 -0.56 -6.60 13.19
N PRO A 48 -0.11 -6.56 14.46
CA PRO A 48 1.15 -7.17 14.87
C PRO A 48 1.22 -8.67 14.58
N ALA A 49 0.13 -9.42 14.78
CA ALA A 49 0.11 -10.85 14.49
C ALA A 49 0.32 -11.13 13.00
N PHE A 50 -0.31 -10.34 12.12
CA PHE A 50 -0.09 -10.40 10.68
C PHE A 50 1.36 -10.07 10.31
N LEU A 51 1.94 -8.99 10.86
CA LEU A 51 3.33 -8.61 10.58
C LEU A 51 4.33 -9.67 11.06
N ALA A 52 4.09 -10.28 12.22
CA ALA A 52 4.92 -11.36 12.74
C ALA A 52 4.87 -12.60 11.84
N TRP A 53 3.68 -12.99 11.38
CA TRP A 53 3.52 -14.07 10.40
C TRP A 53 4.23 -13.74 9.09
N ALA A 54 4.02 -12.54 8.53
CA ALA A 54 4.64 -12.12 7.28
C ALA A 54 6.18 -12.19 7.34
N GLY A 55 6.77 -11.72 8.43
CA GLY A 55 8.21 -11.81 8.65
C GLY A 55 8.72 -13.26 8.74
N ALA A 56 7.95 -14.15 9.38
CA ALA A 56 8.28 -15.58 9.45
C ALA A 56 8.25 -16.27 8.08
N GLU A 57 7.37 -15.83 7.17
CA GLU A 57 7.31 -16.28 5.77
C GLU A 57 8.38 -15.63 4.87
N GLY A 58 9.26 -14.79 5.43
CA GLY A 58 10.32 -14.12 4.70
C GLY A 58 9.88 -12.87 3.93
N ALA A 59 8.68 -12.34 4.22
CA ALA A 59 8.28 -11.04 3.68
C ALA A 59 9.18 -9.94 4.25
N ASN A 60 9.63 -9.06 3.37
CA ASN A 60 10.42 -7.87 3.72
C ASN A 60 9.62 -6.57 3.54
N GLN A 61 8.36 -6.69 3.09
CA GLN A 61 7.40 -5.61 2.98
C GLN A 61 5.99 -6.09 3.33
N ALA A 62 5.14 -5.17 3.78
CA ALA A 62 3.73 -5.42 4.02
C ALA A 62 2.90 -4.28 3.43
N THR A 63 1.81 -4.61 2.73
CA THR A 63 0.89 -3.62 2.15
C THR A 63 -0.53 -3.87 2.64
N VAL A 64 -1.28 -2.80 2.87
CA VAL A 64 -2.68 -2.85 3.25
C VAL A 64 -3.48 -1.84 2.44
N THR A 65 -4.68 -2.24 2.03
CA THR A 65 -5.63 -1.32 1.38
C THR A 65 -6.59 -0.78 2.42
N ALA A 66 -6.56 0.54 2.64
CA ALA A 66 -7.52 1.26 3.47
C ALA A 66 -8.36 2.19 2.61
N TYR A 67 -9.68 2.21 2.82
CA TYR A 67 -10.54 3.18 2.14
C TYR A 67 -10.25 4.59 2.67
N ALA A 68 -10.11 5.55 1.76
CA ALA A 68 -9.78 6.95 2.12
C ALA A 68 -10.82 7.61 3.04
N SER A 69 -12.06 7.10 3.07
CA SER A 69 -13.12 7.58 3.97
C SER A 69 -13.11 6.91 5.35
N ASP A 70 -12.25 5.92 5.58
CA ASP A 70 -12.13 5.20 6.86
C ASP A 70 -10.91 5.72 7.62
N ASP A 71 -11.10 6.87 8.28
CA ASP A 71 -10.06 7.52 9.10
C ASP A 71 -9.61 6.64 10.27
N ALA A 72 -10.50 5.82 10.81
CA ALA A 72 -10.19 4.93 11.92
C ALA A 72 -9.23 3.81 11.49
N ALA A 73 -9.51 3.14 10.37
CA ALA A 73 -8.61 2.14 9.80
C ALA A 73 -7.26 2.76 9.40
N SER A 74 -7.30 3.91 8.72
CA SER A 74 -6.09 4.64 8.31
C SER A 74 -5.22 5.03 9.51
N GLY A 75 -5.83 5.53 10.60
CA GLY A 75 -5.14 5.86 11.83
C GLY A 75 -4.52 4.65 12.53
N LEU A 76 -5.25 3.52 12.57
CA LEU A 76 -4.75 2.25 13.10
C LEU A 76 -3.50 1.80 12.34
N TYR A 77 -3.55 1.72 11.01
CA TYR A 77 -2.40 1.28 10.23
C TYR A 77 -1.19 2.21 10.39
N ARG A 78 -1.39 3.54 10.39
CA ARG A 78 -0.30 4.49 10.65
C ARG A 78 0.33 4.29 12.03
N SER A 79 -0.47 3.98 13.07
CA SER A 79 0.06 3.68 14.41
C SER A 79 0.94 2.41 14.46
N HIS A 80 0.83 1.53 13.46
CA HIS A 80 1.67 0.35 13.27
C HIS A 80 2.81 0.56 12.27
N GLY A 81 3.08 1.80 11.85
CA GLY A 81 4.20 2.14 10.97
C GLY A 81 3.90 1.96 9.48
N PHE A 82 2.64 1.72 9.08
CA PHE A 82 2.26 1.80 7.68
C PHE A 82 2.30 3.26 7.21
N GLU A 83 2.90 3.48 6.05
CA GLU A 83 2.93 4.78 5.37
C GLU A 83 2.07 4.73 4.10
N SER A 84 1.57 5.89 3.68
CA SER A 84 0.86 5.99 2.41
C SER A 84 1.82 5.77 1.24
N PHE A 85 1.59 4.71 0.46
CA PHE A 85 2.44 4.36 -0.68
C PHE A 85 1.79 4.69 -2.04
N GLU A 86 0.53 4.30 -2.22
CA GLU A 86 -0.24 4.54 -3.45
C GLU A 86 -1.58 5.21 -3.11
N LEU A 87 -2.03 6.12 -3.98
CA LEU A 87 -3.32 6.79 -3.85
C LEU A 87 -4.24 6.39 -5.01
N THR A 88 -5.28 5.62 -4.70
CA THR A 88 -6.32 5.26 -5.65
C THR A 88 -7.44 6.29 -5.63
N MET A 89 -7.64 7.01 -6.74
CA MET A 89 -8.73 7.97 -6.90
C MET A 89 -9.86 7.37 -7.74
N ARG A 90 -11.11 7.56 -7.31
CA ARG A 90 -12.31 7.13 -8.04
C ARG A 90 -13.22 8.31 -8.31
N ARG A 91 -13.68 8.43 -9.56
CA ARG A 91 -14.73 9.36 -9.97
C ARG A 91 -15.95 8.56 -10.44
N THR A 92 -17.11 8.86 -9.89
CA THR A 92 -18.37 8.35 -10.43
C THR A 92 -18.73 9.20 -11.65
N LEU A 93 -18.79 8.58 -12.83
CA LEU A 93 -19.35 9.20 -14.03
C LEU A 93 -20.87 9.01 -13.96
N ARG A 94 -21.62 10.11 -14.04
CA ARG A 94 -23.07 10.11 -14.14
C ARG A 94 -23.46 10.41 -15.57
#